data_AF-A0A8T7BAH5-F1
#
_entry.id   AF-A0A8T7BAH5-F1
#
_cell.length_a   1.000
_cell.length_b   1.000
_cell.length_c   1.000
_cell.angle_alpha   90.00
_cell.angle_beta   90.00
_cell.angle_gamma   90.00
#
_symmetry.space_group_name_H-M   'P 1'
#
loop_
_entity.id
_entity.type
_entity.pdbx_description
1 polymer ?
#
loop_
_entity_poly.entity_id
_entity_poly.type
_entity_poly.pdbx_seq_one_letter_code
_entity_poly.pdbx_strand_id
1 'polypeptide(L)'
;VLNESLATAEPDDLGNDNYFKRDGVRNKTLRQLQRGQLSIENEIDLHGMTVKEAAAHLKDFIAHCYQHQQRCVRVIHGKGLSSGPDGPKLKPMTAQYLRRWDEVLAYCSARPNDGGSGALYVLLRKS
;
A
#
# COMPACT_ATOMS: atom_id res chain seq x y z
N VAL A 1 23.11 28.81 10.31
CA VAL A 1 21.71 28.32 10.24
C VAL A 1 21.48 27.71 8.86
N LEU A 2 21.82 26.43 8.68
CA LEU A 2 21.55 25.75 7.40
C LEU A 2 20.07 25.33 7.39
N ASN A 3 19.31 25.99 6.54
CA ASN A 3 17.89 25.74 6.32
C ASN A 3 17.71 24.46 5.49
N GLU A 4 17.08 23.45 6.11
CA GLU A 4 16.64 22.22 5.46
C GLU A 4 15.64 22.53 4.34
N SER A 5 16.12 22.60 3.10
CA SER A 5 15.27 22.59 1.91
C SER A 5 15.37 21.22 1.25
N LEU A 6 14.63 20.25 1.80
CA LEU A 6 14.27 19.04 1.08
C LEU A 6 13.25 19.41 -0.01
N ALA A 7 13.79 19.75 -1.18
CA ALA A 7 13.05 19.83 -2.43
C ALA A 7 12.58 18.42 -2.82
N THR A 8 11.28 18.20 -2.63
CA THR A 8 10.34 17.49 -3.51
C THR A 8 10.95 16.53 -4.53
N ALA A 9 10.95 15.24 -4.23
CA ALA A 9 10.95 14.22 -5.27
C ALA A 9 9.50 14.00 -5.74
N GLU A 10 9.19 14.42 -6.97
CA GLU A 10 8.00 13.99 -7.71
C GLU A 10 8.22 12.52 -8.11
N PRO A 11 7.43 11.57 -7.60
CA PRO A 11 7.64 10.16 -7.91
C PRO A 11 6.71 9.78 -9.06
N ASP A 12 7.08 10.10 -10.29
CA ASP A 12 6.32 9.64 -11.46
C ASP A 12 7.07 8.55 -12.26
N ASP A 13 6.32 7.49 -12.52
CA ASP A 13 6.41 6.57 -13.65
C ASP A 13 7.54 5.53 -13.83
N LEU A 14 8.22 5.13 -12.75
CA LEU A 14 9.04 3.90 -12.75
C LEU A 14 8.53 2.88 -11.74
N GLY A 15 7.52 2.09 -12.12
CA GLY A 15 7.28 0.74 -11.57
C GLY A 15 7.38 0.59 -10.05
N ASN A 16 6.99 1.61 -9.27
CA ASN A 16 7.25 1.61 -7.84
C ASN A 16 6.15 0.85 -7.11
N ASP A 17 6.41 -0.42 -6.77
CA ASP A 17 5.48 -1.24 -5.99
C ASP A 17 5.24 -0.74 -4.56
N ASN A 18 5.97 0.29 -4.15
CA ASN A 18 5.89 0.89 -2.83
C ASN A 18 5.06 2.16 -2.77
N TYR A 19 4.56 2.68 -3.91
CA TYR A 19 3.84 3.94 -3.93
C TYR A 19 2.89 4.06 -5.12
N PHE A 20 1.72 4.61 -4.87
CA PHE A 20 0.76 5.02 -5.88
C PHE A 20 -0.17 6.08 -5.31
N LYS A 21 -0.66 6.97 -6.17
CA LYS A 21 -1.68 7.96 -5.85
C LYS A 21 -2.51 8.23 -7.10
N ARG A 22 -3.82 8.34 -6.94
CA ARG A 22 -4.74 8.88 -7.96
C ARG A 22 -4.77 10.41 -7.94
N ASP A 23 -5.17 10.97 -9.07
CA ASP A 23 -5.48 12.39 -9.19
C ASP A 23 -6.57 12.82 -8.19
N GLY A 24 -6.46 14.05 -7.70
CA GLY A 24 -7.38 14.61 -6.71
C GLY A 24 -7.10 14.23 -5.25
N VAL A 25 -6.20 13.26 -4.98
CA VAL A 25 -5.75 13.00 -3.60
C VAL A 25 -4.89 14.16 -3.10
N ARG A 26 -5.37 14.83 -2.04
CA ARG A 26 -4.66 15.97 -1.43
C ARG A 26 -3.28 15.54 -0.91
N ASN A 27 -2.25 16.33 -1.20
CA ASN A 27 -0.88 16.08 -0.74
C ASN A 27 -0.77 15.97 0.79
N LYS A 28 -1.61 16.70 1.54
CA LYS A 28 -1.69 16.57 3.01
C LYS A 28 -2.09 15.15 3.44
N THR A 29 -3.12 14.58 2.83
CA THR A 29 -3.61 13.23 3.14
C THR A 29 -2.55 12.19 2.79
N LEU A 30 -1.88 12.35 1.65
CA LEU A 30 -0.80 11.46 1.26
C LEU A 30 0.38 11.50 2.26
N ARG A 31 0.78 12.71 2.70
CA ARG A 31 1.83 12.86 3.72
C ARG A 31 1.42 12.24 5.06
N GLN A 32 0.15 12.33 5.44
CA GLN A 32 -0.37 11.64 6.63
C GLN A 32 -0.31 10.12 6.48
N LEU A 33 -0.67 9.58 5.31
CA LEU A 33 -0.56 8.15 5.00
C LEU A 33 0.89 7.66 5.11
N GLN A 34 1.83 8.32 4.43
CA GLN A 34 3.27 8.00 4.48
C GLN A 34 3.84 8.09 5.90
N ARG A 35 3.29 9.01 6.71
CA ARG A 35 3.63 9.16 8.12
C ARG A 35 2.74 8.30 9.02
N GLY A 36 2.03 7.29 8.54
CA GLY A 36 1.20 6.41 9.40
C GLY A 36 0.33 7.17 10.42
N GLN A 37 -0.14 8.36 10.05
CA GLN A 37 -0.94 9.26 10.90
C GLN A 37 -2.44 9.05 10.68
N LEU A 38 -2.81 8.26 9.68
CA LEU A 38 -4.17 7.78 9.50
C LEU A 38 -4.33 6.49 10.29
N SER A 39 -5.40 6.39 11.08
CA SER A 39 -5.71 5.18 11.83
C SER A 39 -5.86 4.00 10.88
N ILE A 40 -5.17 2.89 11.17
CA ILE A 40 -5.38 1.64 10.45
C ILE A 40 -6.66 1.01 10.98
N GLU A 41 -7.67 0.90 10.12
CA GLU A 41 -9.01 0.45 10.48
C GLU A 41 -9.20 -1.05 10.24
N ASN A 42 -8.35 -1.65 9.40
CA ASN A 42 -8.31 -3.08 9.14
C ASN A 42 -6.96 -3.50 8.56
N GLU A 43 -6.67 -4.81 8.61
CA GLU A 43 -5.48 -5.36 8.01
C GLU A 43 -5.66 -6.77 7.46
N ILE A 44 -4.81 -7.12 6.49
CA ILE A 44 -4.68 -8.48 6.00
C ILE A 44 -3.22 -8.88 5.90
N ASP A 45 -2.94 -10.12 6.28
CA ASP A 45 -1.66 -10.75 6.09
C ASP A 45 -1.71 -11.79 4.96
N LEU A 46 -0.90 -11.54 3.93
CA LEU A 46 -0.76 -12.37 2.74
C LEU A 46 0.57 -13.12 2.73
N HIS A 47 1.44 -12.93 3.73
CA HIS A 47 2.77 -13.53 3.68
C HIS A 47 2.70 -15.05 3.55
N GLY A 48 3.61 -15.62 2.75
CA GLY A 48 3.69 -17.07 2.56
C GLY A 48 2.59 -17.69 1.69
N MET A 49 1.54 -16.93 1.34
CA MET A 49 0.52 -17.40 0.41
C MET A 49 1.07 -17.53 -1.00
N THR A 50 0.46 -18.41 -1.80
CA THR A 50 0.67 -18.40 -3.24
C THR A 50 0.08 -17.13 -3.86
N VAL A 51 0.55 -16.76 -5.05
CA VAL A 51 0.02 -15.60 -5.80
C VAL A 51 -1.50 -15.71 -6.00
N LYS A 52 -2.01 -16.92 -6.27
CA LYS A 52 -3.44 -17.17 -6.52
C LYS A 52 -4.28 -16.92 -5.26
N GLU A 53 -3.84 -17.47 -4.13
CA GLU A 53 -4.52 -17.28 -2.83
C GLU A 53 -4.49 -15.80 -2.43
N ALA A 54 -3.30 -15.20 -2.43
CA ALA A 54 -3.12 -13.82 -2.03
C ALA A 54 -3.96 -12.85 -2.88
N ALA A 55 -4.07 -13.08 -4.19
CA ALA A 55 -4.91 -12.26 -5.06
C ALA A 55 -6.41 -12.36 -4.73
N ALA A 56 -6.90 -13.57 -4.41
CA ALA A 56 -8.29 -13.78 -4.00
C ALA A 56 -8.57 -13.10 -2.65
N HIS A 57 -7.73 -13.34 -1.65
CA HIS A 57 -7.82 -12.74 -0.32
C HIS A 57 -7.74 -11.21 -0.35
N LEU A 58 -6.81 -10.66 -1.14
CA LEU A 58 -6.67 -9.21 -1.29
C LEU A 58 -7.93 -8.59 -1.90
N LYS A 59 -8.53 -9.23 -2.90
CA LYS A 59 -9.77 -8.74 -3.53
C LYS A 59 -10.93 -8.71 -2.53
N ASP A 60 -11.14 -9.80 -1.80
CA ASP A 60 -12.22 -9.90 -0.82
C ASP A 60 -12.02 -8.91 0.33
N PHE A 61 -10.78 -8.73 0.77
CA PHE A 61 -10.41 -7.76 1.79
C PHE A 61 -10.71 -6.32 1.38
N ILE A 62 -10.26 -5.89 0.20
CA ILE A 62 -10.48 -4.52 -0.27
C ILE A 62 -11.98 -4.25 -0.48
N ALA A 63 -12.71 -5.21 -1.05
CA ALA A 63 -14.16 -5.10 -1.21
C ALA A 63 -14.89 -4.98 0.14
N HIS A 64 -14.52 -5.82 1.12
CA HIS A 64 -15.06 -5.75 2.48
C HIS A 64 -14.79 -4.38 3.12
N CYS A 65 -13.55 -3.92 3.07
CA CYS A 65 -13.15 -2.65 3.68
C CYS A 65 -13.89 -1.46 3.03
N TYR A 66 -14.01 -1.48 1.71
CA TYR A 66 -14.75 -0.46 0.98
C TYR A 66 -16.25 -0.42 1.34
N GLN A 67 -16.89 -1.60 1.45
CA GLN A 67 -18.28 -1.72 1.88
C GLN A 67 -18.51 -1.24 3.32
N HIS A 68 -17.53 -1.44 4.20
CA HIS A 68 -17.58 -1.02 5.61
C HIS A 68 -17.05 0.39 5.84
N GLN A 69 -16.82 1.17 4.76
CA GLN A 69 -16.33 2.55 4.80
C GLN A 69 -14.98 2.73 5.52
N GLN A 70 -14.17 1.66 5.58
CA GLN A 70 -12.85 1.71 6.19
C GLN A 70 -11.90 2.49 5.30
N ARG A 71 -11.30 3.56 5.83
CA ARG A 71 -10.61 4.53 4.97
C ARG A 71 -9.14 4.22 4.78
N CYS A 72 -8.47 3.73 5.81
CA CYS A 72 -7.05 3.40 5.77
C CYS A 72 -6.84 1.99 6.30
N VAL A 73 -6.28 1.12 5.46
CA VAL A 73 -6.07 -0.29 5.78
C VAL A 73 -4.63 -0.70 5.52
N ARG A 74 -4.19 -1.81 6.11
CA ARG A 74 -2.83 -2.32 5.94
C ARG A 74 -2.85 -3.66 5.21
N VAL A 75 -1.99 -3.79 4.20
CA VAL A 75 -1.77 -5.04 3.47
C VAL A 75 -0.34 -5.51 3.69
N ILE A 76 -0.17 -6.64 4.37
CA ILE A 76 1.13 -7.24 4.66
C ILE A 76 1.39 -8.31 3.59
N HIS A 77 2.32 -8.06 2.67
CA HIS A 77 2.67 -9.01 1.60
C HIS A 77 3.99 -9.74 1.88
N GLY A 78 4.66 -9.42 2.98
CA GLY A 78 5.96 -9.93 3.36
C GLY A 78 7.12 -9.25 2.62
N LYS A 79 8.30 -9.24 3.25
CA LYS A 79 9.53 -8.65 2.67
C LYS A 79 10.14 -9.51 1.56
N GLY A 80 9.74 -10.78 1.48
CA GLY A 80 10.28 -11.73 0.50
C GLY A 80 11.72 -12.16 0.77
N LEU A 81 12.19 -12.08 2.01
CA LEU A 81 13.54 -12.53 2.39
C LEU A 81 13.73 -14.05 2.21
N SER A 82 12.64 -14.81 2.34
CA SER A 82 12.62 -16.26 2.11
C SER A 82 12.12 -16.64 0.72
N SER A 83 12.10 -15.69 -0.23
CA SER A 83 11.68 -15.99 -1.60
C SER A 83 12.70 -16.90 -2.26
N GLY A 84 12.24 -17.89 -3.02
CA GLY A 84 13.11 -18.72 -3.86
C GLY A 84 13.76 -17.94 -5.02
N PRO A 85 14.37 -18.63 -5.99
CA PRO A 85 15.12 -17.99 -7.10
C PRO A 85 14.28 -17.01 -7.93
N ASP A 86 12.95 -17.17 -7.93
CA ASP A 86 12.02 -16.29 -8.64
C ASP A 86 11.73 -14.95 -7.92
N GLY A 87 12.29 -14.74 -6.72
CA GLY A 87 12.13 -13.51 -5.95
C GLY A 87 10.73 -13.27 -5.36
N PRO A 88 10.50 -12.09 -4.74
CA PRO A 88 9.24 -11.75 -4.07
C PRO A 88 8.10 -11.53 -5.06
N LYS A 89 7.18 -12.49 -5.17
CA LYS A 89 6.03 -12.41 -6.10
C LYS A 89 4.84 -11.61 -5.56
N LEU A 90 4.65 -11.60 -4.24
CA LEU A 90 3.45 -10.98 -3.64
C LEU A 90 3.49 -9.46 -3.68
N LYS A 91 4.68 -8.85 -3.52
CA LYS A 91 4.83 -7.40 -3.60
C LYS A 91 4.38 -6.81 -4.95
N PRO A 92 4.94 -7.24 -6.10
CA PRO A 92 4.51 -6.72 -7.40
C PRO A 92 3.05 -7.07 -7.71
N MET A 93 2.58 -8.26 -7.31
CA MET A 93 1.17 -8.64 -7.45
C MET A 93 0.25 -7.67 -6.70
N THR A 94 0.50 -7.46 -5.40
CA THR A 94 -0.32 -6.58 -4.56
C THR A 94 -0.37 -5.17 -5.15
N ALA A 95 0.77 -4.60 -5.54
CA ALA A 95 0.83 -3.29 -6.18
C ALA A 95 0.01 -3.23 -7.48
N GLN A 96 0.15 -4.25 -8.35
CA GLN A 96 -0.58 -4.33 -9.62
C GLN A 96 -2.10 -4.39 -9.43
N TYR A 97 -2.60 -5.14 -8.45
CA TYR A 97 -4.04 -5.18 -8.17
C TYR A 97 -4.54 -3.87 -7.55
N LEU A 98 -3.83 -3.33 -6.55
CA LEU A 98 -4.22 -2.09 -5.90
C LEU A 98 -4.28 -0.90 -6.86
N ARG A 99 -3.35 -0.78 -7.83
CA ARG A 99 -3.41 0.29 -8.86
C ARG A 99 -4.64 0.20 -9.76
N ARG A 100 -5.18 -1.01 -9.99
CA ARG A 100 -6.28 -1.25 -10.95
C ARG A 100 -7.66 -0.98 -10.36
N TRP A 101 -7.79 -0.96 -9.04
CA TRP A 101 -9.08 -0.84 -8.37
C TRP A 101 -9.44 0.62 -8.08
N ASP A 102 -10.65 1.03 -8.44
CA ASP A 102 -11.10 2.43 -8.36
C ASP A 102 -11.42 2.89 -6.94
N GLU A 103 -11.72 1.94 -6.06
CA GLU A 103 -11.83 2.14 -4.62
C GLU A 103 -10.48 2.46 -3.97
N VAL A 104 -9.35 2.12 -4.59
CA VAL A 104 -8.01 2.46 -4.06
C VAL A 104 -7.58 3.82 -4.59
N LEU A 105 -7.42 4.79 -3.67
CA LEU A 105 -7.01 6.15 -3.99
C LEU A 105 -5.50 6.35 -3.94
N ALA A 106 -4.82 5.70 -3.01
CA ALA A 106 -3.38 5.77 -2.86
C ALA A 106 -2.87 4.57 -2.05
N TYR A 107 -1.60 4.23 -2.20
CA TYR A 107 -0.91 3.39 -1.24
C TYR A 107 0.55 3.82 -1.10
N CYS A 108 1.17 3.49 0.02
CA CYS A 108 2.61 3.61 0.20
C CYS A 108 3.15 2.50 1.10
N SER A 109 4.45 2.22 1.05
CA SER A 109 5.08 1.35 2.06
C SER A 109 4.74 1.82 3.47
N ALA A 110 4.48 0.84 4.33
CA ALA A 110 4.30 1.07 5.75
C ALA A 110 5.61 1.56 6.39
N ARG A 111 5.50 2.15 7.57
CA ARG A 111 6.68 2.51 8.39
C ARG A 111 7.44 1.25 8.82
N PRO A 112 8.73 1.36 9.19
CA PRO A 112 9.50 0.23 9.71
C PRO A 112 8.79 -0.54 10.83
N ASN A 113 8.20 0.17 11.80
CA ASN A 113 7.48 -0.42 12.93
C ASN A 113 6.16 -1.10 12.52
N ASP A 114 5.68 -0.86 11.31
CA ASP A 114 4.43 -1.37 10.76
C ASP A 114 4.64 -2.37 9.62
N GLY A 115 5.86 -2.90 9.46
CA GLY A 115 6.21 -3.91 8.46
C GLY A 115 7.16 -3.42 7.36
N GLY A 116 7.37 -2.11 7.24
CA GLY A 116 8.32 -1.51 6.31
C GLY A 116 8.04 -1.90 4.85
N SER A 117 9.09 -2.32 4.15
CA SER A 117 9.01 -2.78 2.75
C SER A 117 8.18 -4.05 2.53
N GLY A 118 7.71 -4.72 3.59
CA GLY A 118 6.86 -5.90 3.53
C GLY A 118 5.37 -5.62 3.72
N ALA A 119 4.98 -4.36 3.89
CA ALA A 119 3.60 -3.96 4.07
C ALA A 119 3.30 -2.62 3.38
N LEU A 120 2.04 -2.41 3.01
CA LEU A 120 1.53 -1.17 2.43
C LEU A 120 0.43 -0.61 3.32
N TYR A 121 0.41 0.71 3.53
CA TYR A 121 -0.82 1.41 3.89
C TYR A 121 -1.60 1.71 2.61
N VAL A 122 -2.90 1.47 2.62
CA VAL A 122 -3.80 1.65 1.49
C VAL A 122 -4.91 2.61 1.89
N LEU A 123 -5.04 3.70 1.13
CA LEU A 123 -6.11 4.68 1.28
C LEU A 123 -7.25 4.34 0.34
N LEU A 124 -8.43 4.09 0.90
CA LEU A 124 -9.64 3.78 0.17
C LEU A 124 -10.51 5.04 -0.04
N ARG A 125 -11.28 5.01 -1.13
CA ARG A 125 -12.34 5.96 -1.43
C ARG A 125 -13.46 5.76 -0.42
N LYS A 126 -14.12 6.85 -0.02
CA LYS A 126 -15.40 6.74 0.67
C LYS A 126 -16.46 6.29 -0.33
N SER A 127 -17.27 5.30 0.03
CA SER A 127 -18.50 4.98 -0.71
C SER A 127 -19.53 6.08 -0.59
#